data_AF-A0A522RFI1-F1
#
_entry.id   AF-A0A522RFI1-F1
#
_cell.length_a   1.000
_cell.length_b   1.000
_cell.length_c   1.000
_cell.angle_alpha   90.00
_cell.angle_beta   90.00
_cell.angle_gamma   90.00
#
_symmetry.space_group_name_H-M   'P 1'
#
loop_
_entity.id
_entity.type
_entity.pdbx_description
1 polymer ?
#
loop_
_entity_poly.entity_id
_entity_poly.type
_entity_poly.pdbx_seq_one_letter_code
_entity_poly.pdbx_strand_id
1 'polypeptide(L)'
;MKPRLLLYTMQCVIAVFLLTASFNLFAQDINNNPGAYMTSITNIEMGMDKSYLAYMSAVAHSGRARKVEKMRQRTLESIQDTRLKIANLPYFKGDNSLRQSNMDYVDMCYKVFGDDYAHIVNLENLIEQSFDEMQFYILLEEKTNEKLDDAVKSVDSAEKAFAQKNKVTIVDGNDAISNELETTSKVLNYQNSVYLLFYKCNWQEGQITKSINEKKVTGLEEARNALDTYSKEGLLALDSLNNFQGDPTLALACKWALQFYQKLAENELPQITGFFLKEDNFNKIKNAFQAKPRRSLTKQDVDTYNQDINDFNNSVNNYNQLNSDINNQNNQCIKDWENADQKFLDEHIPHVRS
;
A
#
# COMPACT_ATOMS: atom_id res chain seq x y z
N MET A 1 86.60 9.75 -24.71
CA MET A 1 86.65 9.63 -23.24
C MET A 1 85.40 10.27 -22.65
N LYS A 2 84.68 9.49 -21.83
CA LYS A 2 83.55 9.79 -20.93
C LYS A 2 83.13 11.28 -20.84
N PRO A 3 81.87 11.63 -21.18
CA PRO A 3 80.83 11.63 -20.15
C PRO A 3 79.41 11.40 -20.73
N ARG A 4 79.01 10.14 -20.94
CA ARG A 4 77.58 9.79 -21.15
C ARG A 4 77.11 8.63 -20.26
N LEU A 5 77.99 8.12 -19.39
CA LEU A 5 77.69 7.00 -18.48
C LEU A 5 77.29 7.44 -17.05
N LEU A 6 77.28 8.74 -16.74
CA LEU A 6 76.99 9.26 -15.39
C LEU A 6 75.58 9.84 -15.24
N LEU A 7 74.83 10.03 -16.34
CA LEU A 7 73.45 10.56 -16.27
C LEU A 7 72.38 9.46 -16.11
N TYR A 8 72.66 8.23 -16.55
CA TYR A 8 71.70 7.13 -16.50
C TYR A 8 71.73 6.31 -15.20
N THR A 9 72.74 6.48 -14.36
CA THR A 9 72.82 5.80 -13.05
C THR A 9 72.24 6.62 -11.89
N MET A 10 72.05 7.94 -12.05
CA MET A 10 71.38 8.78 -11.03
C MET A 10 69.86 8.92 -11.22
N GLN A 11 69.31 8.60 -12.39
CA GLN A 11 67.85 8.58 -12.60
C GLN A 11 67.19 7.25 -12.23
N CYS A 12 67.94 6.14 -12.15
CA CYS A 12 67.40 4.86 -11.70
C CYS A 12 67.37 4.70 -10.17
N VAL A 13 68.07 5.54 -9.40
CA VAL A 13 68.07 5.45 -7.91
C VAL A 13 66.99 6.31 -7.27
N ILE A 14 66.49 7.34 -7.96
CA ILE A 14 65.38 8.18 -7.45
C ILE A 14 64.00 7.61 -7.86
N ALA A 15 63.93 6.82 -8.93
CA ALA A 15 62.69 6.15 -9.35
C ALA A 15 62.34 4.89 -8.52
N VAL A 16 63.26 4.38 -7.70
CA VAL A 16 63.02 3.20 -6.83
C VAL A 16 62.62 3.59 -5.40
N PHE A 17 62.75 4.86 -5.02
CA PHE A 17 62.34 5.34 -3.69
C PHE A 17 60.97 6.03 -3.65
N LEU A 18 60.30 6.18 -4.81
CA LEU A 18 58.96 6.78 -4.94
C LEU A 18 57.87 5.76 -5.30
N LEU A 19 58.15 4.46 -5.11
CA LEU A 19 57.23 3.34 -5.38
C LEU A 19 56.88 2.53 -4.12
N THR A 20 57.11 3.10 -2.93
CA THR A 20 56.74 2.48 -1.63
C THR A 20 55.86 3.38 -0.76
N ALA A 21 55.37 4.51 -1.29
CA ALA A 21 54.14 5.11 -0.77
C ALA A 21 52.93 4.35 -1.34
N SER A 22 52.90 3.04 -1.06
CA SER A 22 51.66 2.30 -1.02
C SER A 22 50.77 3.11 -0.07
N PHE A 23 49.73 3.73 -0.60
CA PHE A 23 48.59 4.08 0.22
C PHE A 23 48.24 2.76 0.92
N ASN A 24 48.54 2.67 2.22
CA ASN A 24 47.85 1.73 3.07
C ASN A 24 46.39 2.18 3.00
N LEU A 25 45.66 1.63 2.02
CA LEU A 25 44.26 1.34 2.23
C LEU A 25 44.26 0.55 3.52
N PHE A 26 43.91 1.21 4.62
CA PHE A 26 43.65 0.53 5.88
C PHE A 26 42.51 -0.43 5.59
N ALA A 27 42.83 -1.66 5.17
CA ALA A 27 41.94 -2.78 5.36
C ALA A 27 41.67 -2.76 6.86
N GLN A 28 40.47 -2.36 7.25
CA GLN A 28 40.14 -2.22 8.65
C GLN A 28 40.34 -3.60 9.30
N ASP A 29 41.09 -3.64 10.39
CA ASP A 29 41.33 -4.89 11.12
C ASP A 29 40.06 -5.31 11.85
N ILE A 30 39.14 -5.96 11.12
CA ILE A 30 37.85 -6.43 11.63
C ILE A 30 38.00 -7.44 12.78
N ASN A 31 39.16 -8.08 12.92
CA ASN A 31 39.40 -9.09 13.96
C ASN A 31 39.74 -8.45 15.32
N ASN A 32 40.35 -7.26 15.31
CA ASN A 32 40.79 -6.59 16.54
C ASN A 32 40.06 -5.29 16.85
N ASN A 33 39.39 -4.69 15.86
CA ASN A 33 38.62 -3.46 16.00
C ASN A 33 37.10 -3.77 16.05
N PRO A 34 36.46 -3.63 17.22
CA PRO A 34 35.03 -3.95 17.38
C PRO A 34 34.11 -3.03 16.57
N GLY A 35 34.49 -1.76 16.39
CA GLY A 35 33.75 -0.84 15.53
C GLY A 35 33.82 -1.25 14.06
N ALA A 36 35.01 -1.61 13.57
CA ALA A 36 35.18 -2.14 12.21
C ALA A 36 34.41 -3.46 11.98
N TYR A 37 34.33 -4.31 13.01
CA TYR A 37 33.52 -5.53 12.96
C TYR A 37 32.03 -5.23 12.81
N MET A 38 31.47 -4.34 13.65
CA MET A 38 30.07 -3.90 13.53
C MET A 38 29.81 -3.27 12.15
N THR A 39 30.65 -2.33 11.71
CA THR A 39 30.54 -1.71 10.38
C THR A 39 30.62 -2.72 9.25
N SER A 40 31.38 -3.82 9.40
CA SER A 40 31.43 -4.86 8.38
C SER A 40 30.11 -5.61 8.22
N ILE A 41 29.36 -5.84 9.31
CA ILE A 41 28.04 -6.47 9.29
C ILE A 41 27.03 -5.53 8.63
N THR A 42 26.95 -4.27 9.09
CA THR A 42 26.07 -3.26 8.49
C THR A 42 26.31 -3.09 6.99
N ASN A 43 27.57 -3.09 6.54
CA ASN A 43 27.90 -3.01 5.12
C ASN A 43 27.46 -4.24 4.31
N ILE A 44 27.42 -5.42 4.94
CA ILE A 44 26.92 -6.65 4.31
C ILE A 44 25.39 -6.57 4.17
N GLU A 45 24.69 -6.04 5.18
CA GLU A 45 23.23 -5.92 5.23
C GLU A 45 22.67 -4.86 4.28
N MET A 46 23.43 -3.79 4.02
CA MET A 46 23.03 -2.70 3.11
C MET A 46 22.51 -3.17 1.74
N GLY A 47 23.00 -4.32 1.22
CA GLY A 47 22.48 -4.92 -0.01
C GLY A 47 21.02 -5.35 0.10
N MET A 48 20.68 -6.09 1.17
CA MET A 48 19.31 -6.55 1.39
C MET A 48 18.38 -5.39 1.74
N ASP A 49 18.83 -4.40 2.52
CA ASP A 49 17.98 -3.27 2.91
C ASP A 49 17.60 -2.41 1.70
N LYS A 50 18.54 -2.16 0.78
CA LYS A 50 18.25 -1.50 -0.50
C LYS A 50 17.25 -2.27 -1.34
N SER A 51 17.38 -3.60 -1.38
CA SER A 51 16.45 -4.44 -2.14
C SER A 51 15.06 -4.45 -1.51
N TYR A 52 14.98 -4.46 -0.17
CA TYR A 52 13.73 -4.35 0.56
C TYR A 52 13.06 -3.00 0.33
N LEU A 53 13.80 -1.90 0.42
CA LEU A 53 13.25 -0.57 0.14
C LEU A 53 12.75 -0.48 -1.31
N ALA A 54 13.46 -1.10 -2.27
CA ALA A 54 13.01 -1.19 -3.65
C ALA A 54 11.75 -2.05 -3.82
N TYR A 55 11.57 -3.09 -2.99
CA TYR A 55 10.32 -3.85 -2.92
C TYR A 55 9.18 -3.00 -2.37
N MET A 56 9.35 -2.31 -1.24
CA MET A 56 8.31 -1.44 -0.66
C MET A 56 7.95 -0.29 -1.59
N SER A 57 8.94 0.30 -2.26
CA SER A 57 8.71 1.29 -3.32
C SER A 57 7.91 0.71 -4.49
N ALA A 58 8.11 -0.55 -4.84
CA ALA A 58 7.28 -1.21 -5.86
C ALA A 58 5.86 -1.49 -5.36
N VAL A 59 5.65 -1.88 -4.10
CA VAL A 59 4.31 -2.04 -3.52
C VAL A 59 3.56 -0.71 -3.57
N ALA A 60 4.19 0.37 -3.12
CA ALA A 60 3.58 1.70 -3.09
C ALA A 60 3.29 2.28 -4.49
N HIS A 61 4.17 2.06 -5.46
CA HIS A 61 4.16 2.80 -6.74
C HIS A 61 3.84 1.97 -7.97
N SER A 62 3.73 0.65 -7.83
CA SER A 62 3.54 -0.25 -8.96
C SER A 62 2.35 -1.14 -8.69
N GLY A 63 1.15 -0.68 -9.08
CA GLY A 63 -0.08 -1.49 -9.17
C GLY A 63 -0.01 -2.62 -10.21
N ARG A 64 1.13 -3.30 -10.32
CA ARG A 64 1.40 -4.44 -11.20
C ARG A 64 2.00 -5.57 -10.34
N ALA A 65 1.17 -6.53 -9.97
CA ALA A 65 1.57 -7.71 -9.17
C ALA A 65 2.84 -8.40 -9.70
N ARG A 66 3.01 -8.52 -11.03
CA ARG A 66 4.23 -9.11 -11.63
C ARG A 66 5.52 -8.35 -11.29
N LYS A 67 5.46 -7.01 -11.18
CA LYS A 67 6.63 -6.20 -10.82
C LYS A 67 6.91 -6.33 -9.32
N VAL A 68 5.87 -6.34 -8.48
CA VAL A 68 5.99 -6.58 -7.03
C VAL A 68 6.64 -7.95 -6.76
N GLU A 69 6.13 -9.02 -7.39
CA GLU A 69 6.71 -10.37 -7.27
C GLU A 69 8.17 -10.43 -7.71
N LYS A 70 8.52 -9.77 -8.82
CA LYS A 70 9.90 -9.71 -9.28
C LYS A 70 10.82 -9.02 -8.26
N MET A 71 10.35 -7.96 -7.61
CA MET A 71 11.11 -7.27 -6.56
C MET A 71 11.21 -8.10 -5.28
N ARG A 72 10.16 -8.85 -4.92
CA ARG A 72 10.20 -9.82 -3.82
C ARG A 72 11.29 -10.88 -4.06
N GLN A 73 11.34 -11.47 -5.25
CA GLN A 73 12.37 -12.47 -5.59
C GLN A 73 13.78 -11.90 -5.53
N ARG A 74 14.01 -10.69 -6.05
CA ARG A 74 15.30 -10.00 -5.93
C ARG A 74 15.72 -9.75 -4.49
N THR A 75 14.75 -9.39 -3.64
CA THR A 75 14.99 -9.19 -2.21
C THR A 75 15.39 -10.51 -1.55
N LEU A 76 14.70 -11.60 -1.88
CA LEU A 76 15.03 -12.95 -1.40
C LEU A 76 16.45 -13.39 -1.83
N GLU A 77 16.83 -13.13 -3.08
CA GLU A 77 18.20 -13.40 -3.58
C GLU A 77 19.24 -12.57 -2.80
N SER A 78 18.97 -11.30 -2.54
CA SER A 78 19.87 -10.43 -1.78
C SER A 78 20.01 -10.88 -0.32
N ILE A 79 18.92 -11.26 0.33
CA ILE A 79 18.92 -11.82 1.69
C ILE A 79 19.78 -13.09 1.73
N GLN A 80 19.68 -13.95 0.72
CA GLN A 80 20.46 -15.18 0.65
C GLN A 80 21.97 -14.91 0.49
N ASP A 81 22.35 -13.90 -0.30
CA ASP A 81 23.73 -13.44 -0.42
C ASP A 81 24.26 -12.83 0.90
N THR A 82 23.46 -11.98 1.56
CA THR A 82 23.76 -11.42 2.88
C THR A 82 24.03 -12.54 3.89
N ARG A 83 23.18 -13.57 3.93
CA ARG A 83 23.33 -14.72 4.82
C ARG A 83 24.69 -15.41 4.65
N LEU A 84 25.08 -15.66 3.39
CA LEU A 84 26.37 -16.30 3.08
C LEU A 84 27.55 -15.43 3.51
N LYS A 85 27.46 -14.11 3.28
CA LYS A 85 28.50 -13.15 3.67
C LYS A 85 28.68 -13.06 5.19
N ILE A 86 27.58 -12.98 5.96
CA ILE A 86 27.64 -12.99 7.43
C ILE A 86 28.19 -14.32 7.95
N ALA A 87 27.79 -15.45 7.36
CA ALA A 87 28.29 -16.77 7.75
C ALA A 87 29.82 -16.91 7.57
N ASN A 88 30.39 -16.19 6.59
CA ASN A 88 31.82 -16.17 6.32
C ASN A 88 32.61 -15.19 7.21
N LEU A 89 31.94 -14.36 8.02
CA LEU A 89 32.63 -13.50 8.97
C LEU A 89 33.27 -14.33 10.09
N PRO A 90 34.52 -14.01 10.46
CA PRO A 90 35.16 -14.63 11.62
C PRO A 90 34.41 -14.22 12.90
N TYR A 91 34.58 -15.02 13.96
CA TYR A 91 34.14 -14.62 15.29
C TYR A 91 35.00 -13.48 15.80
N PHE A 92 34.39 -12.46 16.40
CA PHE A 92 35.14 -11.34 16.96
C PHE A 92 35.81 -11.78 18.25
N LYS A 93 37.13 -12.00 18.22
CA LYS A 93 37.91 -12.48 19.39
C LYS A 93 37.31 -13.74 20.04
N GLY A 94 36.75 -14.63 19.22
CA GLY A 94 36.08 -15.86 19.67
C GLY A 94 34.63 -15.69 20.11
N ASP A 95 34.09 -14.47 20.12
CA ASP A 95 32.68 -14.19 20.39
C ASP A 95 31.84 -14.27 19.10
N ASN A 96 30.82 -15.14 19.10
CA ASN A 96 29.89 -15.32 17.98
C ASN A 96 28.53 -14.63 18.21
N SER A 97 28.31 -13.97 19.36
CA SER A 97 26.98 -13.44 19.72
C SER A 97 26.42 -12.49 18.69
N LEU A 98 27.17 -11.44 18.32
CA LEU A 98 26.72 -10.45 17.34
C LEU A 98 26.49 -11.06 15.95
N ARG A 99 27.43 -11.88 15.46
CA ARG A 99 27.28 -12.56 14.17
C ARG A 99 26.04 -13.46 14.16
N GLN A 100 25.83 -14.25 15.21
CA GLN A 100 24.68 -15.15 15.28
C GLN A 100 23.35 -14.38 15.28
N SER A 101 23.25 -13.31 16.07
CA SER A 101 22.04 -12.48 16.08
C SER A 101 21.70 -11.90 14.70
N ASN A 102 22.70 -11.45 13.95
CA ASN A 102 22.49 -10.98 12.57
C ASN A 102 22.14 -12.13 11.60
N MET A 103 22.74 -13.31 11.77
CA MET A 103 22.31 -14.50 11.00
C MET A 103 20.86 -14.88 11.28
N ASP A 104 20.42 -14.82 12.54
CA ASP A 104 19.04 -15.14 12.92
C ASP A 104 18.04 -14.14 12.32
N TYR A 105 18.42 -12.85 12.27
CA TYR A 105 17.65 -11.80 11.60
C TYR A 105 17.53 -12.02 10.10
N VAL A 106 18.64 -12.28 9.42
CA VAL A 106 18.64 -12.55 7.97
C VAL A 106 17.86 -13.83 7.65
N ASP A 107 17.92 -14.86 8.51
CA ASP A 107 17.12 -16.07 8.38
C ASP A 107 15.63 -15.81 8.58
N MET A 108 15.25 -14.90 9.49
CA MET A 108 13.88 -14.45 9.66
C MET A 108 13.39 -13.70 8.42
N CYS A 109 14.17 -12.76 7.89
CA CYS A 109 13.86 -12.04 6.66
C CYS A 109 13.66 -13.02 5.49
N TYR A 110 14.52 -14.02 5.36
CA TYR A 110 14.39 -15.03 4.30
C TYR A 110 13.05 -15.77 4.37
N LYS A 111 12.61 -16.17 5.57
CA LYS A 111 11.30 -16.83 5.77
C LYS A 111 10.14 -15.89 5.46
N VAL A 112 10.19 -14.66 5.96
CA VAL A 112 9.13 -13.66 5.72
C VAL A 112 8.98 -13.38 4.23
N PHE A 113 10.09 -13.16 3.51
CA PHE A 113 10.04 -12.94 2.07
C PHE A 113 9.68 -14.19 1.28
N GLY A 114 10.17 -15.36 1.70
CA GLY A 114 9.95 -16.63 1.02
C GLY A 114 8.53 -17.17 1.16
N ASP A 115 7.93 -16.99 2.33
CA ASP A 115 6.67 -17.64 2.71
C ASP A 115 5.54 -16.60 2.84
N ASP A 116 5.66 -15.66 3.79
CA ASP A 116 4.58 -14.71 4.13
C ASP A 116 4.28 -13.74 2.97
N TYR A 117 5.30 -13.06 2.44
CA TYR A 117 5.11 -12.15 1.29
C TYR A 117 4.77 -12.88 0.00
N ALA A 118 5.22 -14.12 -0.19
CA ALA A 118 4.78 -14.92 -1.33
C ALA A 118 3.29 -15.22 -1.24
N HIS A 119 2.77 -15.50 -0.04
CA HIS A 119 1.35 -15.70 0.19
C HIS A 119 0.55 -14.40 -0.04
N ILE A 120 1.01 -13.26 0.49
CA ILE A 120 0.38 -11.94 0.28
C ILE A 120 0.24 -11.64 -1.23
N VAL A 121 1.33 -11.73 -1.99
CA VAL A 121 1.32 -11.47 -3.44
C VAL A 121 0.37 -12.41 -4.21
N ASN A 122 0.22 -13.65 -3.74
CA ASN A 122 -0.75 -14.58 -4.33
C ASN A 122 -2.20 -14.19 -4.00
N LEU A 123 -2.46 -13.76 -2.76
CA LEU A 123 -3.78 -13.29 -2.32
C LEU A 123 -4.21 -11.99 -3.01
N GLU A 124 -3.28 -11.12 -3.39
CA GLU A 124 -3.56 -9.85 -4.09
C GLU A 124 -4.44 -10.03 -5.34
N ASN A 125 -4.35 -11.18 -6.02
CA ASN A 125 -5.16 -11.47 -7.21
C ASN A 125 -6.59 -11.96 -6.89
N LEU A 126 -6.93 -12.14 -5.61
CA LEU A 126 -8.21 -12.69 -5.15
C LEU A 126 -9.04 -11.67 -4.33
N ILE A 127 -8.40 -10.59 -3.87
CA ILE A 127 -8.98 -9.58 -2.96
C ILE A 127 -9.85 -8.55 -3.70
N GLU A 128 -10.98 -9.00 -4.23
CA GLU A 128 -12.01 -8.07 -4.76
C GLU A 128 -13.45 -8.53 -4.46
N GLN A 129 -13.65 -9.62 -3.71
CA GLN A 129 -15.00 -10.18 -3.54
C GLN A 129 -15.75 -9.56 -2.35
N SER A 130 -15.03 -9.13 -1.30
CA SER A 130 -15.64 -8.53 -0.10
C SER A 130 -14.73 -7.55 0.65
N PHE A 131 -15.35 -6.72 1.48
CA PHE A 131 -14.65 -5.87 2.44
C PHE A 131 -13.79 -6.67 3.43
N ASP A 132 -14.32 -7.78 3.96
CA ASP A 132 -13.64 -8.59 4.98
C ASP A 132 -12.35 -9.22 4.42
N GLU A 133 -12.36 -9.65 3.16
CA GLU A 133 -11.16 -10.18 2.49
C GLU A 133 -10.08 -9.10 2.33
N MET A 134 -10.45 -7.87 1.95
CA MET A 134 -9.52 -6.75 1.85
C MET A 134 -8.95 -6.38 3.23
N GLN A 135 -9.79 -6.34 4.27
CA GLN A 135 -9.33 -6.08 5.63
C GLN A 135 -8.37 -7.19 6.12
N PHE A 136 -8.70 -8.45 5.84
CA PHE A 136 -7.83 -9.58 6.17
C PHE A 136 -6.48 -9.51 5.44
N TYR A 137 -6.50 -9.12 4.16
CA TYR A 137 -5.30 -8.92 3.36
C TYR A 137 -4.39 -7.82 3.95
N ILE A 138 -4.94 -6.65 4.24
CA ILE A 138 -4.20 -5.53 4.85
C ILE A 138 -3.64 -5.94 6.22
N LEU A 139 -4.44 -6.66 7.03
CA LEU A 139 -3.98 -7.16 8.33
C LEU A 139 -2.81 -8.15 8.17
N LEU A 140 -2.82 -8.98 7.13
CA LEU A 140 -1.72 -9.90 6.84
C LEU A 140 -0.44 -9.13 6.46
N GLU A 141 -0.55 -8.07 5.67
CA GLU A 141 0.58 -7.17 5.35
C GLU A 141 1.13 -6.50 6.61
N GLU A 142 0.29 -5.90 7.44
CA GLU A 142 0.68 -5.25 8.69
C GLU A 142 1.39 -6.23 9.63
N LYS A 143 0.83 -7.43 9.81
CA LYS A 143 1.45 -8.47 10.66
C LYS A 143 2.76 -8.98 10.10
N THR A 144 2.93 -8.96 8.78
CA THR A 144 4.17 -9.37 8.12
C THR A 144 5.25 -8.31 8.28
N ASN A 145 4.89 -7.02 8.19
CA ASN A 145 5.79 -5.90 8.50
C ASN A 145 6.17 -5.87 9.99
N GLU A 146 5.22 -6.08 10.91
CA GLU A 146 5.48 -6.11 12.36
C GLU A 146 6.52 -7.19 12.73
N LYS A 147 6.47 -8.37 12.08
CA LYS A 147 7.48 -9.42 12.25
C LYS A 147 8.88 -8.96 11.86
N LEU A 148 9.02 -8.15 10.81
CA LEU A 148 10.32 -7.61 10.39
C LEU A 148 10.81 -6.54 11.36
N ASP A 149 9.92 -5.63 11.80
CA ASP A 149 10.24 -4.61 12.81
C ASP A 149 10.73 -5.24 14.12
N ASP A 150 10.08 -6.31 14.58
CA ASP A 150 10.51 -7.03 15.78
C ASP A 150 11.85 -7.74 15.60
N ALA A 151 12.14 -8.23 14.39
CA ALA A 151 13.43 -8.83 14.07
C ALA A 151 14.55 -7.77 14.08
N VAL A 152 14.29 -6.55 13.56
CA VAL A 152 15.23 -5.41 13.63
C VAL A 152 15.52 -5.03 15.09
N LYS A 153 14.49 -4.89 15.94
CA LYS A 153 14.69 -4.58 17.38
C LYS A 153 15.58 -5.59 18.10
N SER A 154 15.51 -6.86 17.71
CA SER A 154 16.34 -7.93 18.27
C SER A 154 17.83 -7.72 17.93
N VAL A 155 18.13 -7.37 16.66
CA VAL A 155 19.50 -7.07 16.21
C VAL A 155 20.02 -5.80 16.86
N ASP A 156 19.24 -4.72 16.88
CA ASP A 156 19.60 -3.47 17.56
C ASP A 156 20.04 -3.70 19.01
N SER A 157 19.33 -4.59 19.70
CA SER A 157 19.63 -4.95 21.09
C SER A 157 20.97 -5.70 21.19
N ALA A 158 21.25 -6.61 20.26
CA ALA A 158 22.51 -7.34 20.18
C ALA A 158 23.69 -6.42 19.83
N GLU A 159 23.50 -5.47 18.91
CA GLU A 159 24.50 -4.45 18.56
C GLU A 159 24.85 -3.57 19.75
N LYS A 160 23.84 -3.06 20.46
CA LYS A 160 24.02 -2.25 21.68
C LYS A 160 24.77 -3.03 22.75
N ALA A 161 24.42 -4.30 22.96
CA ALA A 161 25.10 -5.16 23.93
C ALA A 161 26.57 -5.41 23.54
N PHE A 162 26.84 -5.68 22.25
CA PHE A 162 28.19 -5.86 21.75
C PHE A 162 29.03 -4.58 21.87
N ALA A 163 28.45 -3.43 21.54
CA ALA A 163 29.11 -2.14 21.66
C ALA A 163 29.48 -1.83 23.12
N GLN A 164 28.56 -2.03 24.05
CA GLN A 164 28.80 -1.87 25.49
C GLN A 164 29.92 -2.80 25.98
N LYS A 165 29.85 -4.09 25.63
CA LYS A 165 30.85 -5.10 26.01
C LYS A 165 32.25 -4.73 25.51
N ASN A 166 32.34 -4.16 24.31
CA ASN A 166 33.60 -3.83 23.66
C ASN A 166 34.00 -2.34 23.76
N LYS A 167 33.28 -1.56 24.58
CA LYS A 167 33.50 -0.12 24.80
C LYS A 167 33.50 0.70 23.49
N VAL A 168 32.66 0.30 22.53
CA VAL A 168 32.40 1.06 21.31
C VAL A 168 31.35 2.12 21.62
N THR A 169 31.62 3.37 21.22
CA THR A 169 30.59 4.40 21.19
C THR A 169 29.85 4.28 19.87
N ILE A 170 28.57 3.95 19.92
CA ILE A 170 27.69 4.05 18.74
C ILE A 170 27.47 5.54 18.52
N VAL A 171 27.94 6.04 17.39
CA VAL A 171 27.49 7.33 16.87
C VAL A 171 26.30 6.98 16.01
N ASP A 172 25.12 7.49 16.34
CA ASP A 172 23.93 7.39 15.49
C ASP A 172 24.22 8.18 14.20
N GLY A 173 24.99 7.57 13.30
CA GLY A 173 25.12 8.02 11.94
C GLY A 173 23.86 7.54 11.25
N ASN A 174 22.98 8.48 10.87
CA ASN A 174 21.78 8.23 10.08
C ASN A 174 22.02 7.10 9.05
N ASP A 175 21.58 5.89 9.37
CA ASP A 175 21.41 4.88 8.34
C ASP A 175 20.17 5.29 7.56
N ALA A 176 20.42 6.05 6.48
CA ALA A 176 19.38 6.64 5.67
C ALA A 176 18.38 5.59 5.17
N ILE A 177 18.85 4.36 4.90
CA ILE A 177 18.00 3.29 4.35
C ILE A 177 17.09 2.73 5.44
N SER A 178 17.62 2.44 6.63
CA SER A 178 16.82 1.98 7.77
C SER A 178 15.75 3.01 8.15
N ASN A 179 16.10 4.30 8.19
CA ASN A 179 15.15 5.39 8.44
C ASN A 179 14.09 5.50 7.32
N GLU A 180 14.47 5.28 6.06
CA GLU A 180 13.54 5.26 4.93
C GLU A 180 12.57 4.08 5.01
N LEU A 181 13.04 2.90 5.42
CA LEU A 181 12.20 1.71 5.64
C LEU A 181 11.20 1.94 6.78
N GLU A 182 11.65 2.48 7.92
CA GLU A 182 10.77 2.79 9.05
C GLU A 182 9.72 3.84 8.66
N THR A 183 10.13 4.87 7.92
CA THR A 183 9.20 5.89 7.41
C THR A 183 8.19 5.27 6.46
N THR A 184 8.64 4.45 5.51
CA THR A 184 7.77 3.76 4.55
C THR A 184 6.73 2.88 5.25
N SER A 185 7.13 2.12 6.27
CA SER A 185 6.22 1.31 7.10
C SER A 185 5.13 2.18 7.76
N LYS A 186 5.52 3.32 8.36
CA LYS A 186 4.56 4.25 8.99
C LYS A 186 3.60 4.87 7.98
N VAL A 187 4.08 5.22 6.77
CA VAL A 187 3.25 5.79 5.71
C VAL A 187 2.19 4.78 5.27
N LEU A 188 2.59 3.52 5.01
CA LEU A 188 1.68 2.47 4.57
C LEU A 188 0.64 2.12 5.65
N ASN A 189 1.04 2.03 6.92
CA ASN A 189 0.08 1.79 8.01
C ASN A 189 -0.98 2.90 8.10
N TYR A 190 -0.56 4.17 7.93
CA TYR A 190 -1.49 5.29 7.88
C TYR A 190 -2.40 5.21 6.64
N GLN A 191 -1.82 4.97 5.47
CA GLN A 191 -2.54 4.86 4.22
C GLN A 191 -3.58 3.75 4.26
N ASN A 192 -3.21 2.54 4.73
CA ASN A 192 -4.10 1.40 4.94
C ASN A 192 -5.30 1.75 5.83
N SER A 193 -5.03 2.45 6.95
CA SER A 193 -6.07 2.88 7.87
C SER A 193 -7.11 3.79 7.21
N VAL A 194 -6.67 4.74 6.38
CA VAL A 194 -7.56 5.66 5.66
C VAL A 194 -8.25 4.95 4.48
N TYR A 195 -7.49 4.13 3.74
CA TYR A 195 -7.97 3.36 2.60
C TYR A 195 -9.13 2.45 2.97
N LEU A 196 -9.06 1.75 4.10
CA LEU A 196 -10.13 0.87 4.56
C LEU A 196 -11.46 1.60 4.76
N LEU A 197 -11.44 2.85 5.22
CA LEU A 197 -12.65 3.65 5.40
C LEU A 197 -13.31 3.97 4.04
N PHE A 198 -12.49 4.38 3.07
CA PHE A 198 -12.94 4.62 1.70
C PHE A 198 -13.45 3.32 1.05
N TYR A 199 -12.64 2.26 1.09
CA TYR A 199 -12.92 0.99 0.43
C TYR A 199 -14.23 0.36 0.90
N LYS A 200 -14.52 0.42 2.20
CA LYS A 200 -15.78 -0.06 2.78
C LYS A 200 -17.01 0.58 2.12
N CYS A 201 -16.97 1.89 1.91
CA CYS A 201 -18.06 2.61 1.26
C CYS A 201 -18.10 2.36 -0.25
N ASN A 202 -16.94 2.39 -0.91
CA ASN A 202 -16.84 2.13 -2.35
C ASN A 202 -17.33 0.73 -2.74
N TRP A 203 -17.00 -0.30 -1.95
CA TRP A 203 -17.51 -1.65 -2.15
C TRP A 203 -19.04 -1.69 -2.07
N GLN A 204 -19.61 -0.96 -1.10
CA GLN A 204 -21.04 -0.91 -0.89
C GLN A 204 -21.78 -0.18 -2.02
N GLU A 205 -21.16 0.84 -2.61
CA GLU A 205 -21.62 1.47 -3.85
C GLU A 205 -21.64 0.47 -5.02
N GLY A 206 -20.62 -0.38 -5.15
CA GLY A 206 -20.63 -1.47 -6.14
C GLY A 206 -21.86 -2.40 -6.00
N GLN A 207 -22.27 -2.72 -4.76
CA GLN A 207 -23.49 -3.51 -4.51
C GLN A 207 -24.77 -2.74 -4.84
N ILE A 208 -24.79 -1.42 -4.64
CA ILE A 208 -25.88 -0.54 -5.08
C ILE A 208 -26.01 -0.59 -6.60
N THR A 209 -24.92 -0.36 -7.33
CA THR A 209 -24.90 -0.40 -8.79
C THR A 209 -25.36 -1.76 -9.32
N LYS A 210 -24.91 -2.86 -8.72
CA LYS A 210 -25.41 -4.20 -9.03
C LYS A 210 -26.92 -4.33 -8.81
N SER A 211 -27.42 -3.87 -7.67
CA SER A 211 -28.84 -3.95 -7.33
C SER A 211 -29.73 -3.09 -8.25
N ILE A 212 -29.24 -1.92 -8.68
CA ILE A 212 -29.91 -1.06 -9.67
C ILE A 212 -30.01 -1.79 -11.02
N ASN A 213 -28.91 -2.35 -11.50
CA ASN A 213 -28.87 -3.08 -12.77
C ASN A 213 -29.79 -4.32 -12.77
N GLU A 214 -29.88 -5.00 -11.62
CA GLU A 214 -30.76 -6.15 -11.43
C GLU A 214 -32.20 -5.75 -11.05
N LYS A 215 -32.49 -4.45 -10.88
CA LYS A 215 -33.76 -3.91 -10.37
C LYS A 215 -34.24 -4.54 -9.06
N LYS A 216 -33.30 -4.91 -8.19
CA LYS A 216 -33.57 -5.53 -6.88
C LYS A 216 -33.71 -4.49 -5.79
N VAL A 217 -34.94 -4.02 -5.56
CA VAL A 217 -35.25 -2.98 -4.56
C VAL A 217 -34.75 -3.34 -3.15
N THR A 218 -34.95 -4.59 -2.70
CA THR A 218 -34.50 -5.02 -1.37
C THR A 218 -32.99 -4.92 -1.22
N GLY A 219 -32.23 -5.43 -2.21
CA GLY A 219 -30.77 -5.35 -2.19
C GLY A 219 -30.25 -3.92 -2.26
N LEU A 220 -30.91 -3.06 -3.03
CA LEU A 220 -30.61 -1.63 -3.09
C LEU A 220 -30.78 -0.96 -1.72
N GLU A 221 -31.90 -1.22 -1.02
CA GLU A 221 -32.18 -0.63 0.28
C GLU A 221 -31.23 -1.13 1.38
N GLU A 222 -30.92 -2.43 1.39
CA GLU A 222 -29.93 -3.02 2.29
C GLU A 222 -28.56 -2.36 2.08
N ALA A 223 -28.12 -2.29 0.82
CA ALA A 223 -26.85 -1.73 0.43
C ALA A 223 -26.75 -0.22 0.76
N ARG A 224 -27.82 0.54 0.50
CA ARG A 224 -27.92 1.96 0.83
C ARG A 224 -27.80 2.21 2.33
N ASN A 225 -28.49 1.44 3.17
CA ASN A 225 -28.45 1.60 4.62
C ASN A 225 -27.06 1.29 5.19
N ALA A 226 -26.38 0.29 4.63
CA ALA A 226 -24.99 -0.01 4.95
C ALA A 226 -24.06 1.14 4.53
N LEU A 227 -24.23 1.71 3.34
CA LEU A 227 -23.44 2.85 2.86
C LEU A 227 -23.60 4.08 3.77
N ASP A 228 -24.82 4.39 4.18
CA ASP A 228 -25.11 5.47 5.13
C ASP A 228 -24.42 5.24 6.49
N THR A 229 -24.51 4.02 7.02
CA THR A 229 -23.88 3.65 8.29
C THR A 229 -22.36 3.75 8.21
N TYR A 230 -21.75 3.15 7.18
CA TYR A 230 -20.31 3.10 7.02
C TYR A 230 -19.69 4.47 6.74
N SER A 231 -20.37 5.32 5.97
CA SER A 231 -19.90 6.69 5.74
C SER A 231 -19.89 7.51 7.03
N LYS A 232 -20.92 7.38 7.88
CA LYS A 232 -20.98 8.04 9.20
C LYS A 232 -19.90 7.53 10.15
N GLU A 233 -19.73 6.21 10.25
CA GLU A 233 -18.66 5.58 11.04
C GLU A 233 -17.28 6.06 10.57
N GLY A 234 -17.03 6.06 9.27
CA GLY A 234 -15.76 6.49 8.69
C GLY A 234 -15.46 7.97 8.94
N LEU A 235 -16.47 8.84 8.86
CA LEU A 235 -16.29 10.26 9.18
C LEU A 235 -15.90 10.48 10.65
N LEU A 236 -16.51 9.74 11.58
CA LEU A 236 -16.16 9.78 13.00
C LEU A 236 -14.74 9.24 13.25
N ALA A 237 -14.35 8.17 12.55
CA ALA A 237 -13.01 7.60 12.64
C ALA A 237 -11.95 8.60 12.12
N LEU A 238 -12.22 9.28 11.00
CA LEU A 238 -11.33 10.31 10.45
C LEU A 238 -11.16 11.51 11.39
N ASP A 239 -12.23 11.95 12.06
CA ASP A 239 -12.12 13.08 13.00
C ASP A 239 -11.21 12.77 14.20
N SER A 240 -11.01 11.48 14.51
CA SER A 240 -10.09 11.02 15.56
C SER A 240 -8.67 10.71 15.03
N LEU A 241 -8.50 10.66 13.71
CA LEU A 241 -7.25 10.31 13.07
C LEU A 241 -6.39 11.56 12.84
N ASN A 242 -5.17 11.57 13.40
CA ASN A 242 -4.23 12.67 13.15
C ASN A 242 -3.72 12.64 11.71
N ASN A 243 -3.49 13.80 11.12
CA ASN A 243 -2.80 13.91 9.83
C ASN A 243 -1.39 13.30 9.91
N PHE A 244 -0.98 12.57 8.87
CA PHE A 244 0.34 11.98 8.82
C PHE A 244 1.40 13.07 8.68
N GLN A 245 2.21 13.27 9.72
CA GLN A 245 3.24 14.32 9.77
C GLN A 245 2.72 15.72 9.39
N GLY A 246 1.44 15.99 9.65
CA GLY A 246 0.79 17.26 9.29
C GLY A 246 0.28 17.36 7.86
N ASP A 247 0.52 16.36 6.99
CA ASP A 247 -0.06 16.29 5.64
C ASP A 247 -1.53 15.83 5.70
N PRO A 248 -2.49 16.69 5.32
CA PRO A 248 -3.91 16.35 5.37
C PRO A 248 -4.42 15.67 4.08
N THR A 249 -3.58 15.50 3.06
CA THR A 249 -3.99 15.16 1.69
C THR A 249 -4.92 13.95 1.64
N LEU A 250 -4.48 12.83 2.22
CA LEU A 250 -5.23 11.57 2.16
C LEU A 250 -6.51 11.61 3.01
N ALA A 251 -6.41 12.13 4.25
CA ALA A 251 -7.56 12.24 5.16
C ALA A 251 -8.67 13.15 4.59
N LEU A 252 -8.30 14.26 3.95
CA LEU A 252 -9.28 15.16 3.32
C LEU A 252 -9.96 14.52 2.11
N ALA A 253 -9.21 13.81 1.26
CA ALA A 253 -9.78 13.09 0.13
C ALA A 253 -10.76 12.01 0.61
N CYS A 254 -10.39 11.24 1.64
CA CYS A 254 -11.29 10.27 2.26
C CYS A 254 -12.55 10.95 2.79
N LYS A 255 -12.40 12.06 3.53
CA LYS A 255 -13.53 12.81 4.07
C LYS A 255 -14.51 13.26 2.99
N TRP A 256 -14.01 13.77 1.86
CA TRP A 256 -14.87 14.16 0.73
C TRP A 256 -15.58 12.96 0.11
N ALA A 257 -14.89 11.84 -0.06
CA ALA A 257 -15.50 10.61 -0.57
C ALA A 257 -16.62 10.10 0.37
N LEU A 258 -16.36 10.05 1.68
CA LEU A 258 -17.37 9.62 2.66
C LEU A 258 -18.57 10.56 2.72
N GLN A 259 -18.35 11.88 2.63
CA GLN A 259 -19.45 12.87 2.54
C GLN A 259 -20.28 12.69 1.26
N PHE A 260 -19.63 12.39 0.13
CA PHE A 260 -20.32 12.05 -1.11
C PHE A 260 -21.18 10.80 -0.93
N TYR A 261 -20.63 9.71 -0.42
CA TYR A 261 -21.37 8.47 -0.19
C TYR A 261 -22.53 8.63 0.79
N GLN A 262 -22.35 9.41 1.85
CA GLN A 262 -23.43 9.75 2.78
C GLN A 262 -24.55 10.49 2.05
N LYS A 263 -24.22 11.53 1.27
CA LYS A 263 -25.22 12.29 0.50
C LYS A 263 -25.97 11.40 -0.49
N LEU A 264 -25.25 10.52 -1.19
CA LEU A 264 -25.79 9.55 -2.13
C LEU A 264 -26.83 8.65 -1.44
N ALA A 265 -26.47 8.09 -0.29
CA ALA A 265 -27.32 7.21 0.49
C ALA A 265 -28.58 7.90 1.06
N GLU A 266 -28.42 9.12 1.59
CA GLU A 266 -29.50 9.84 2.27
C GLU A 266 -30.49 10.50 1.29
N ASN A 267 -30.04 10.93 0.10
CA ASN A 267 -30.83 11.83 -0.76
C ASN A 267 -31.16 11.26 -2.14
N GLU A 268 -30.20 10.63 -2.82
CA GLU A 268 -30.30 10.29 -4.24
C GLU A 268 -30.82 8.87 -4.45
N LEU A 269 -30.27 7.89 -3.73
CA LEU A 269 -30.73 6.48 -3.80
C LEU A 269 -32.20 6.25 -3.37
N PRO A 270 -32.78 6.97 -2.39
CA PRO A 270 -34.22 6.87 -2.12
C PRO A 270 -35.09 7.21 -3.34
N GLN A 271 -34.63 8.13 -4.20
CA GLN A 271 -35.37 8.50 -5.41
C GLN A 271 -35.31 7.39 -6.47
N ILE A 272 -34.20 6.66 -6.55
CA ILE A 272 -34.06 5.46 -7.39
C ILE A 272 -35.04 4.37 -6.93
N THR A 273 -35.07 4.07 -5.62
CA THR A 273 -36.06 3.13 -5.05
C THR A 273 -37.49 3.59 -5.34
N GLY A 274 -37.77 4.88 -5.15
CA GLY A 274 -39.07 5.46 -5.46
C GLY A 274 -39.50 5.29 -6.92
N PHE A 275 -38.55 5.37 -7.87
CA PHE A 275 -38.81 5.09 -9.27
C PHE A 275 -39.15 3.61 -9.51
N PHE A 276 -38.40 2.66 -8.94
CA PHE A 276 -38.71 1.22 -9.11
C PHE A 276 -40.08 0.85 -8.55
N LEU A 277 -40.50 1.43 -7.42
CA LEU A 277 -41.85 1.23 -6.89
C LEU A 277 -42.94 1.82 -7.82
N LYS A 278 -42.69 3.00 -8.40
CA LYS A 278 -43.58 3.59 -9.41
C LYS A 278 -43.66 2.73 -10.68
N GLU A 279 -42.55 2.18 -11.13
CA GLU A 279 -42.49 1.27 -12.29
C GLU A 279 -43.34 0.01 -12.04
N ASP A 280 -43.19 -0.63 -10.88
CA ASP A 280 -44.01 -1.80 -10.52
C ASP A 280 -45.51 -1.46 -10.47
N ASN A 281 -45.87 -0.32 -9.84
CA ASN A 281 -47.26 0.13 -9.78
C ASN A 281 -47.84 0.44 -11.18
N PHE A 282 -47.08 1.14 -12.03
CA PHE A 282 -47.50 1.43 -13.39
C PHE A 282 -47.71 0.15 -14.21
N ASN A 283 -46.83 -0.85 -14.06
CA ASN A 283 -47.00 -2.15 -14.72
C ASN A 283 -48.28 -2.87 -14.28
N LYS A 284 -48.66 -2.79 -12.99
CA LYS A 284 -49.94 -3.33 -12.50
C LYS A 284 -51.13 -2.61 -13.13
N ILE A 285 -51.10 -1.27 -13.17
CA ILE A 285 -52.15 -0.45 -13.80
C ILE A 285 -52.28 -0.79 -15.28
N LYS A 286 -51.15 -0.85 -16.01
CA LYS A 286 -51.10 -1.23 -17.42
C LYS A 286 -51.71 -2.61 -17.67
N ASN A 287 -51.32 -3.61 -16.88
CA ASN A 287 -51.86 -4.97 -17.03
C ASN A 287 -53.37 -5.02 -16.74
N ALA A 288 -53.83 -4.31 -15.70
CA ALA A 288 -55.25 -4.23 -15.37
C ALA A 288 -56.07 -3.53 -16.47
N PHE A 289 -55.55 -2.45 -17.04
CA PHE A 289 -56.17 -1.76 -18.17
C PHE A 289 -56.24 -2.65 -19.41
N GLN A 290 -55.15 -3.34 -19.74
CA GLN A 290 -55.07 -4.27 -20.90
C GLN A 290 -55.98 -5.49 -20.76
N ALA A 291 -56.28 -5.93 -19.53
CA ALA A 291 -57.19 -7.05 -19.27
C ALA A 291 -58.68 -6.69 -19.47
N LYS A 292 -59.05 -5.39 -19.47
CA LYS A 292 -60.44 -4.97 -19.66
C LYS A 292 -60.89 -5.21 -21.11
N PRO A 293 -62.05 -5.86 -21.34
CA PRO A 293 -62.62 -5.97 -22.69
C PRO A 293 -62.84 -4.60 -23.31
N ARG A 294 -62.50 -4.43 -24.60
CA ARG A 294 -62.58 -3.14 -25.30
C ARG A 294 -63.99 -2.50 -25.24
N ARG A 295 -65.04 -3.33 -25.26
CA ARG A 295 -66.45 -2.92 -25.12
C ARG A 295 -66.82 -2.37 -23.74
N SER A 296 -66.00 -2.62 -22.72
CA SER A 296 -66.21 -2.18 -21.34
C SER A 296 -65.33 -1.00 -20.92
N LEU A 297 -64.42 -0.56 -21.81
CA LEU A 297 -63.59 0.61 -21.56
C LEU A 297 -64.42 1.88 -21.66
N THR A 298 -64.38 2.70 -20.61
CA THR A 298 -64.98 4.03 -20.60
C THR A 298 -63.96 5.07 -21.03
N LYS A 299 -64.44 6.27 -21.40
CA LYS A 299 -63.56 7.42 -21.65
C LYS A 299 -62.70 7.76 -20.43
N GLN A 300 -63.28 7.69 -19.23
CA GLN A 300 -62.59 7.95 -17.98
C GLN A 300 -61.44 6.97 -17.73
N ASP A 301 -61.63 5.67 -18.05
CA ASP A 301 -60.55 4.68 -17.98
C ASP A 301 -59.37 5.05 -18.88
N VAL A 302 -59.65 5.47 -20.11
CA VAL A 302 -58.63 5.86 -21.10
C VAL A 302 -57.91 7.13 -20.65
N ASP A 303 -58.65 8.14 -20.18
CA ASP A 303 -58.09 9.41 -19.73
C ASP A 303 -57.18 9.21 -18.51
N THR A 304 -57.58 8.35 -17.56
CA THR A 304 -56.79 8.01 -16.36
C THR A 304 -55.51 7.28 -16.75
N TYR A 305 -55.61 6.25 -17.61
CA TYR A 305 -54.44 5.50 -18.07
C TYR A 305 -53.45 6.38 -18.86
N ASN A 306 -53.94 7.31 -19.68
CA ASN A 306 -53.10 8.27 -20.39
C ASN A 306 -52.38 9.24 -19.44
N GLN A 307 -53.04 9.66 -18.36
CA GLN A 307 -52.40 10.45 -17.31
C GLN A 307 -51.29 9.65 -16.62
N ASP A 308 -51.55 8.40 -16.23
CA ASP A 308 -50.56 7.52 -15.62
C ASP A 308 -49.35 7.27 -16.55
N ILE A 309 -49.57 7.15 -17.87
CA ILE A 309 -48.49 7.07 -18.86
C ILE A 309 -47.61 8.33 -18.83
N ASN A 310 -48.23 9.51 -18.81
CA ASN A 310 -47.48 10.76 -18.82
C ASN A 310 -46.65 10.93 -17.55
N ASP A 311 -47.24 10.63 -16.39
CA ASP A 311 -46.56 10.70 -15.09
C ASP A 311 -45.42 9.68 -14.98
N PHE A 312 -45.62 8.47 -15.53
CA PHE A 312 -44.57 7.46 -15.62
C PHE A 312 -43.43 7.89 -16.54
N ASN A 313 -43.74 8.41 -17.74
CA ASN A 313 -42.72 8.90 -18.68
C ASN A 313 -41.87 10.03 -18.08
N ASN A 314 -42.49 10.96 -17.34
CA ASN A 314 -41.77 11.99 -16.61
C ASN A 314 -40.84 11.40 -15.54
N SER A 315 -41.30 10.38 -14.82
CA SER A 315 -40.49 9.67 -13.82
C SER A 315 -39.31 8.92 -14.44
N VAL A 316 -39.49 8.33 -15.63
CA VAL A 316 -38.40 7.68 -16.41
C VAL A 316 -37.31 8.69 -16.77
N ASN A 317 -37.70 9.87 -17.26
CA ASN A 317 -36.72 10.91 -17.61
C ASN A 317 -35.90 11.36 -16.39
N ASN A 318 -36.57 11.59 -15.25
CA ASN A 318 -35.90 11.97 -14.01
C ASN A 318 -34.96 10.88 -13.50
N TYR A 319 -35.40 9.61 -13.54
CA TYR A 319 -34.56 8.47 -13.18
C TYR A 319 -33.31 8.39 -14.06
N ASN A 320 -33.46 8.50 -15.38
CA ASN A 320 -32.33 8.42 -16.31
C ASN A 320 -31.30 9.54 -16.05
N GLN A 321 -31.77 10.76 -15.82
CA GLN A 321 -30.89 11.89 -15.49
C GLN A 321 -30.17 11.65 -14.16
N LEU A 322 -30.91 11.32 -13.10
CA LEU A 322 -30.34 11.06 -11.78
C LEU A 322 -29.32 9.92 -11.81
N ASN A 323 -29.64 8.82 -12.47
CA ASN A 323 -28.73 7.67 -12.60
C ASN A 323 -27.45 8.05 -13.37
N SER A 324 -27.56 8.88 -14.41
CA SER A 324 -26.39 9.41 -15.11
C SER A 324 -25.54 10.30 -14.20
N ASP A 325 -26.17 11.17 -13.41
CA ASP A 325 -25.48 12.09 -12.52
C ASP A 325 -24.75 11.35 -11.38
N ILE A 326 -25.40 10.35 -10.77
CA ILE A 326 -24.79 9.47 -9.77
C ILE A 326 -23.54 8.78 -10.35
N ASN A 327 -23.65 8.16 -11.53
CA ASN A 327 -22.53 7.48 -12.17
C ASN A 327 -21.34 8.43 -12.44
N ASN A 328 -21.63 9.65 -12.90
CA ASN A 328 -20.60 10.64 -13.17
C ASN A 328 -19.92 11.11 -11.88
N GLN A 329 -20.68 11.38 -10.83
CA GLN A 329 -20.15 11.81 -9.54
C GLN A 329 -19.34 10.69 -8.86
N ASN A 330 -19.80 9.44 -8.93
CA ASN A 330 -19.08 8.30 -8.38
C ASN A 330 -17.72 8.12 -9.08
N ASN A 331 -17.70 8.16 -10.42
CA ASN A 331 -16.45 8.09 -11.17
C ASN A 331 -15.48 9.23 -10.83
N GLN A 332 -16.00 10.42 -10.54
CA GLN A 332 -15.19 11.55 -10.12
C GLN A 332 -14.64 11.35 -8.70
N CYS A 333 -15.48 10.90 -7.77
CA CYS A 333 -15.09 10.59 -6.40
C CYS A 333 -13.96 9.55 -6.34
N ILE A 334 -14.07 8.46 -7.11
CA ILE A 334 -13.04 7.42 -7.20
C ILE A 334 -11.73 8.00 -7.74
N LYS A 335 -11.77 8.78 -8.83
CA LYS A 335 -10.57 9.41 -9.40
C LYS A 335 -9.90 10.38 -8.44
N ASP A 336 -10.68 11.19 -7.73
CA ASP A 336 -10.15 12.16 -6.78
C ASP A 336 -9.47 11.46 -5.59
N TRP A 337 -10.05 10.36 -5.12
CA TRP A 337 -9.43 9.47 -4.14
C TRP A 337 -8.12 8.86 -4.66
N GLU A 338 -8.14 8.19 -5.82
CA GLU A 338 -6.96 7.54 -6.43
C GLU A 338 -5.80 8.53 -6.64
N ASN A 339 -6.11 9.73 -7.11
CA ASN A 339 -5.10 10.78 -7.31
C ASN A 339 -4.50 11.26 -5.98
N ALA A 340 -5.31 11.38 -4.92
CA ALA A 340 -4.84 11.79 -3.61
C ALA A 340 -4.00 10.70 -2.94
N ASP A 341 -4.40 9.44 -3.07
CA ASP A 341 -3.67 8.26 -2.59
C ASP A 341 -2.31 8.15 -3.27
N GLN A 342 -2.26 8.18 -4.60
CA GLN A 342 -1.00 8.15 -5.34
C GLN A 342 -0.09 9.33 -4.98
N LYS A 343 -0.65 10.55 -4.91
CA LYS A 343 0.12 11.74 -4.54
C LYS A 343 0.70 11.63 -3.13
N PHE A 344 -0.07 11.10 -2.18
CA PHE A 344 0.38 10.89 -0.81
C PHE A 344 1.53 9.89 -0.78
N LEU A 345 1.40 8.76 -1.47
CA LEU A 345 2.49 7.77 -1.56
C LEU A 345 3.74 8.35 -2.25
N ASP A 346 3.59 9.12 -3.33
CA ASP A 346 4.70 9.76 -4.06
C ASP A 346 5.47 10.77 -3.19
N GLU A 347 4.77 11.50 -2.32
CA GLU A 347 5.38 12.50 -1.44
C GLU A 347 6.15 11.86 -0.29
N HIS A 348 5.64 10.75 0.27
CA HIS A 348 6.16 10.18 1.52
C HIS A 348 6.98 8.89 1.34
N ILE A 349 6.94 8.23 0.17
CA ILE A 349 7.70 7.00 -0.10
C ILE A 349 8.62 7.22 -1.31
N PRO A 350 9.95 7.05 -1.15
CA PRO A 350 10.89 7.30 -2.24
C PRO A 350 10.68 6.36 -3.42
N HIS A 351 10.87 6.90 -4.63
CA HIS A 351 10.95 6.08 -5.84
C HIS A 351 12.33 5.45 -5.99
N VAL A 352 12.44 4.17 -5.63
CA VAL A 352 13.69 3.42 -5.73
C VAL A 352 13.70 2.63 -7.03
N ARG A 353 14.67 2.94 -7.89
CA ARG A 353 14.91 2.16 -9.11
C ARG A 353 15.78 0.96 -8.78
N SER A 354 15.37 -0.21 -9.28
CA SER A 354 16.16 -1.43 -9.22
C SER A 354 17.38 -1.41 -10.10
#